data_AF-A0A1G3JDF2-F1
#
_entry.id   AF-A0A1G3JDF2-F1
#
_cell.length_a   1.000
_cell.length_b   1.000
_cell.length_c   1.000
_cell.angle_alpha   90.00
_cell.angle_beta   90.00
_cell.angle_gamma   90.00
#
_symmetry.space_group_name_H-M   'P 1'
#
loop_
_entity.id
_entity.type
_entity.pdbx_description
1 polymer ?
#
loop_
_entity_poly.entity_id
_entity_poly.type
_entity_poly.pdbx_seq_one_letter_code
_entity_poly.pdbx_strand_id
1 'polypeptide(L)'
;MRRTGLALCLMLAACEPAPASRDTAQEVGPLPVSGLERAAIESGVITDAAKISPVGLFQRRHEAGRDALCVIPGAKGTLRFGLEANFGEELACRGQGSARRAGDKLILRFAGGDRCIIVAQYDGDQVALPGVVDMACARLCDGRGTLEGVSFPRIAGDAATALRARGRGGGLLCKS
;
A
#
# COMPACT_ATOMS: atom_id res chain seq x y z
N MET A 1 -15.98 56.25 45.50
CA MET A 1 -15.37 56.00 44.18
C MET A 1 -15.25 54.49 43.97
N ARG A 2 -15.98 53.99 42.97
CA ARG A 2 -15.83 52.74 42.19
C ARG A 2 -15.32 51.46 42.88
N ARG A 3 -16.29 50.68 43.39
CA ARG A 3 -16.25 49.21 43.50
C ARG A 3 -16.89 48.62 42.24
N THR A 4 -16.09 48.24 41.24
CA THR A 4 -16.56 47.45 40.07
C THR A 4 -15.34 46.82 39.42
N GLY A 5 -15.06 45.56 39.75
CA GLY A 5 -13.91 44.84 39.19
C GLY A 5 -13.93 43.34 39.48
N LEU A 6 -15.11 42.75 39.63
CA LEU A 6 -15.23 41.32 39.92
C LEU A 6 -16.52 40.76 39.33
N ALA A 7 -16.66 40.87 38.00
CA ALA A 7 -17.77 40.28 37.27
C ALA A 7 -17.39 39.83 35.85
N LEU A 8 -16.12 39.49 35.60
CA LEU A 8 -15.64 39.08 34.29
C LEU A 8 -14.77 37.81 34.32
N CYS A 9 -15.17 36.80 35.10
CA CYS A 9 -14.49 35.50 35.13
C CYS A 9 -15.44 34.29 35.04
N LEU A 10 -16.70 34.47 34.63
CA LEU A 10 -17.70 33.39 34.63
C LEU A 10 -18.19 32.94 33.23
N MET A 11 -17.55 33.37 32.15
CA MET A 11 -17.94 33.02 30.77
C MET A 11 -16.93 32.11 30.06
N LEU A 12 -16.41 31.07 30.74
CA LEU A 12 -15.52 30.06 30.14
C LEU A 12 -15.95 28.60 30.40
N ALA A 13 -17.16 28.37 30.92
CA ALA A 13 -17.64 27.02 31.29
C ALA A 13 -18.76 26.48 30.37
N ALA A 14 -18.74 26.78 29.07
CA ALA A 14 -19.68 26.22 28.10
C ALA A 14 -18.97 25.74 26.83
N CYS A 15 -18.15 24.71 26.96
CA CYS A 15 -17.78 23.82 25.86
C CYS A 15 -18.05 22.39 26.35
N GLU A 16 -19.32 22.01 26.33
CA GLU A 16 -19.74 20.64 26.56
C GLU A 16 -19.50 19.86 25.25
N PRO A 17 -18.69 18.79 25.25
CA PRO A 17 -18.60 17.92 24.10
C PRO A 17 -19.95 17.25 23.90
N ALA A 18 -20.55 17.42 22.73
CA ALA A 18 -21.73 16.67 22.34
C ALA A 18 -21.45 15.16 22.51
N PRO A 19 -22.40 14.37 23.07
CA PRO A 19 -22.22 12.94 23.13
C PRO A 19 -22.08 12.44 21.69
N ALA A 20 -20.90 11.93 21.35
CA ALA A 20 -20.69 11.21 20.12
C ALA A 20 -21.76 10.12 20.06
N SER A 21 -22.67 10.23 19.09
CA SER A 21 -23.51 9.11 18.70
C SER A 21 -22.59 7.91 18.59
N ARG A 22 -22.91 6.87 19.35
CA ARG A 22 -22.28 5.56 19.20
C ARG A 22 -22.69 5.05 17.82
N ASP A 23 -21.98 5.51 16.79
CA ASP A 23 -21.85 4.76 15.57
C ASP A 23 -21.15 3.48 15.97
N THR A 24 -21.97 2.44 16.06
CA THR A 24 -21.61 1.03 16.05
C THR A 24 -20.27 0.90 15.33
N ALA A 25 -19.26 0.38 16.02
CA ALA A 25 -17.96 0.10 15.47
C ALA A 25 -18.14 -0.70 14.17
N GLN A 26 -18.16 0.03 13.06
CA GLN A 26 -18.30 -0.53 11.75
C GLN A 26 -16.92 -1.09 11.46
N GLU A 27 -16.85 -2.42 11.41
CA GLU A 27 -15.69 -3.14 10.92
C GLU A 27 -15.12 -2.36 9.73
N VAL A 28 -13.84 -2.00 9.83
CA VAL A 28 -13.06 -1.45 8.71
C VAL A 28 -12.84 -2.60 7.73
N GLY A 29 -13.93 -3.02 7.09
CA GLY A 29 -13.91 -3.75 5.83
C GLY A 29 -13.66 -2.75 4.69
N PRO A 30 -13.31 -3.24 3.49
CA PRO A 30 -13.13 -2.37 2.33
C PRO A 30 -14.39 -1.53 2.12
N LEU A 31 -14.25 -0.20 2.08
CA LEU A 31 -15.35 0.70 1.77
C LEU A 31 -15.97 0.27 0.42
N PRO A 32 -17.28 0.02 0.34
CA PRO A 32 -17.91 -0.30 -0.93
C PRO A 32 -17.78 0.92 -1.86
N VAL A 33 -17.44 0.66 -3.13
CA VAL A 33 -17.45 1.64 -4.23
C VAL A 33 -18.70 2.51 -4.13
N SER A 34 -18.54 3.82 -4.02
CA SER A 34 -19.66 4.74 -3.89
C SER A 34 -20.57 4.66 -5.12
N GLY A 35 -21.85 5.00 -4.98
CA GLY A 35 -22.78 4.98 -6.12
C GLY A 35 -22.31 5.87 -7.29
N LEU A 36 -21.68 7.00 -6.98
CA LEU A 36 -21.11 7.91 -7.96
C LEU A 36 -19.91 7.28 -8.69
N GLU A 37 -19.02 6.63 -7.95
CA GLU A 37 -17.85 5.97 -8.53
C GLU A 37 -18.26 4.80 -9.44
N ARG A 38 -19.29 4.03 -9.05
CA ARG A 38 -19.84 2.97 -9.90
C ARG A 38 -20.43 3.53 -11.20
N ALA A 39 -21.22 4.60 -11.14
CA ALA A 39 -21.77 5.24 -12.33
C ALA A 39 -20.67 5.84 -13.23
N ALA A 40 -19.60 6.38 -12.63
CA ALA A 40 -18.44 6.88 -13.36
C ALA A 40 -17.64 5.76 -14.05
N ILE A 41 -17.54 4.58 -13.42
CA ILE A 41 -16.97 3.38 -14.04
C ILE A 41 -17.85 2.87 -15.19
N GLU A 42 -19.16 2.80 -14.99
CA GLU A 42 -20.12 2.32 -16.01
C GLU A 42 -20.20 3.25 -17.23
N SER A 43 -20.05 4.55 -17.02
CA SER A 43 -19.97 5.54 -18.10
C SER A 43 -18.59 5.64 -18.76
N GLY A 44 -17.58 4.93 -18.25
CA GLY A 44 -16.22 4.94 -18.77
C GLY A 44 -15.41 6.20 -18.44
N VAL A 45 -15.90 7.05 -17.53
CA VAL A 45 -15.19 8.23 -17.04
C VAL A 45 -14.04 7.85 -16.13
N ILE A 46 -14.22 6.80 -15.31
CA ILE A 46 -13.19 6.23 -14.43
C ILE A 46 -12.82 4.84 -14.92
N THR A 47 -11.52 4.57 -15.02
CA THR A 47 -11.04 3.22 -15.33
C THR A 47 -11.35 2.26 -14.20
N ASP A 48 -11.96 1.12 -14.53
CA ASP A 48 -12.19 0.04 -13.59
C ASP A 48 -10.87 -0.65 -13.25
N ALA A 49 -10.20 -0.15 -12.20
CA ALA A 49 -8.97 -0.73 -11.70
C ALA A 49 -9.13 -2.23 -11.55
N ALA A 50 -10.27 -2.73 -11.02
CA ALA A 50 -10.60 -4.14 -10.79
C ALA A 50 -10.51 -5.05 -12.03
N LYS A 51 -10.48 -4.49 -13.25
CA LYS A 51 -10.30 -5.23 -14.51
C LYS A 51 -8.87 -5.25 -15.04
N ILE A 52 -7.98 -4.40 -14.53
CA ILE A 52 -6.59 -4.30 -15.00
C ILE A 52 -5.73 -5.38 -14.34
N SER A 53 -5.09 -6.24 -15.13
CA SER A 53 -4.18 -7.28 -14.63
C SER A 53 -3.02 -6.68 -13.81
N PRO A 54 -2.74 -7.20 -12.60
CA PRO A 54 -1.59 -6.74 -11.81
C PRO A 54 -0.26 -7.30 -12.34
N VAL A 55 -0.28 -8.20 -13.33
CA VAL A 55 0.94 -8.73 -13.97
C VAL A 55 1.73 -7.57 -14.59
N GLY A 56 3.05 -7.58 -14.40
CA GLY A 56 3.93 -6.56 -14.95
C GLY A 56 5.13 -6.23 -14.07
N LEU A 57 5.84 -5.20 -14.51
CA LEU A 57 6.98 -4.61 -13.82
C LEU A 57 6.60 -3.22 -13.33
N PHE A 58 6.88 -2.95 -12.06
CA PHE A 58 6.66 -1.68 -11.39
C PHE A 58 7.98 -1.22 -10.79
N GLN A 59 8.38 0.03 -11.01
CA GLN A 59 9.63 0.56 -10.51
C GLN A 59 9.58 2.05 -10.24
N ARG A 60 10.26 2.49 -9.19
CA ARG A 60 10.53 3.89 -8.90
C ARG A 60 12.04 4.10 -8.83
N ARG A 61 12.55 5.18 -9.39
CA ARG A 61 13.95 5.61 -9.20
C ARG A 61 13.96 6.88 -8.37
N HIS A 62 14.92 6.98 -7.46
CA HIS A 62 15.15 8.14 -6.60
C HIS A 62 16.62 8.18 -6.19
N GLU A 63 17.03 9.19 -5.43
CA GLU A 63 18.44 9.40 -5.05
C GLU A 63 19.02 8.22 -4.26
N ALA A 64 18.22 7.64 -3.35
CA ALA A 64 18.58 6.46 -2.57
C ALA A 64 18.62 5.13 -3.35
N GLY A 65 18.33 5.11 -4.66
CA GLY A 65 18.37 3.91 -5.49
C GLY A 65 17.10 3.66 -6.30
N ARG A 66 16.69 2.39 -6.39
CA ARG A 66 15.55 1.95 -7.19
C ARG A 66 14.68 1.00 -6.38
N ASP A 67 13.41 1.31 -6.29
CA ASP A 67 12.39 0.39 -5.81
C ASP A 67 11.83 -0.39 -7.01
N ALA A 68 11.64 -1.68 -6.85
CA ALA A 68 11.12 -2.54 -7.89
C ALA A 68 10.17 -3.60 -7.30
N LEU A 69 9.05 -3.80 -7.99
CA LEU A 69 8.11 -4.88 -7.77
C LEU A 69 7.83 -5.53 -9.13
N CYS A 70 7.94 -6.85 -9.19
CA CYS A 70 7.47 -7.63 -10.33
C CYS A 70 6.31 -8.50 -9.87
N VAL A 71 5.32 -8.66 -10.74
CA VAL A 71 4.18 -9.57 -10.53
C VAL A 71 4.05 -10.43 -11.76
N ILE A 72 4.06 -11.74 -11.58
CA ILE A 72 4.01 -12.74 -12.64
C ILE A 72 2.91 -13.77 -12.37
N PRO A 73 2.37 -14.43 -13.41
CA PRO A 73 1.54 -15.60 -13.22
C PRO A 73 2.32 -16.72 -12.50
N GLY A 74 1.68 -17.37 -11.54
CA GLY A 74 2.16 -18.59 -10.89
C GLY A 74 1.33 -19.82 -11.29
N ALA A 75 1.54 -20.92 -10.57
CA ALA A 75 0.77 -22.15 -10.80
C ALA A 75 -0.71 -21.98 -10.44
N LYS A 76 -1.59 -22.69 -11.15
CA LYS A 76 -3.04 -22.78 -10.85
C LYS A 76 -3.74 -21.41 -10.72
N GLY A 77 -3.33 -20.43 -11.52
CA GLY A 77 -3.94 -19.09 -11.53
C GLY A 77 -3.57 -18.20 -10.33
N THR A 78 -2.63 -18.64 -9.49
CA THR A 78 -2.02 -17.76 -8.46
C THR A 78 -1.13 -16.70 -9.10
N LEU A 79 -0.84 -15.63 -8.38
CA LEU A 79 0.21 -14.68 -8.76
C LEU A 79 1.42 -14.90 -7.87
N ARG A 80 2.60 -14.74 -8.44
CA ARG A 80 3.86 -14.63 -7.69
C ARG A 80 4.41 -13.24 -7.83
N PHE A 81 5.18 -12.81 -6.84
CA PHE A 81 5.82 -11.51 -6.88
C PHE A 81 7.24 -11.56 -6.30
N GLY A 82 8.00 -10.53 -6.63
CA GLY A 82 9.28 -10.21 -6.02
C GLY A 82 9.39 -8.71 -5.84
N LEU A 83 9.94 -8.30 -4.71
CA LEU A 83 10.04 -6.91 -4.30
C LEU A 83 11.44 -6.61 -3.78
N GLU A 84 11.94 -5.44 -4.15
CA GLU A 84 13.11 -4.81 -3.57
C GLU A 84 12.83 -3.31 -3.41
N ALA A 85 13.03 -2.77 -2.21
CA ALA A 85 13.01 -1.33 -1.94
C ALA A 85 14.36 -0.91 -1.37
N ASN A 86 14.96 0.17 -1.87
CA ASN A 86 16.32 0.59 -1.50
C ASN A 86 16.29 1.94 -0.77
N PHE A 87 17.02 2.05 0.33
CA PHE A 87 17.09 3.23 1.21
C PHE A 87 18.53 3.71 1.38
N GLY A 88 19.24 3.88 0.27
CA GLY A 88 20.64 4.29 0.23
C GLY A 88 21.56 3.12 -0.13
N GLU A 89 22.83 3.23 0.26
CA GLU A 89 23.86 2.27 -0.17
C GLU A 89 23.82 0.94 0.58
N GLU A 90 23.31 0.88 1.80
CA GLU A 90 23.35 -0.35 2.61
C GLU A 90 21.97 -0.88 3.01
N LEU A 91 20.97 0.00 3.05
CA LEU A 91 19.65 -0.33 3.54
C LEU A 91 18.73 -0.74 2.39
N ALA A 92 18.09 -1.90 2.51
CA ALA A 92 17.08 -2.34 1.57
C ALA A 92 16.09 -3.30 2.23
N CYS A 93 14.90 -3.41 1.67
CA CYS A 93 13.94 -4.46 2.00
C CYS A 93 13.77 -5.36 0.78
N ARG A 94 13.87 -6.68 0.95
CA ARG A 94 13.79 -7.66 -0.14
C ARG A 94 12.88 -8.81 0.24
N GLY A 95 12.11 -9.29 -0.72
CA GLY A 95 11.27 -10.46 -0.50
C GLY A 95 10.61 -10.96 -1.77
N GLN A 96 10.18 -12.22 -1.73
CA GLN A 96 9.42 -12.87 -2.79
C GLN A 96 8.23 -13.57 -2.16
N GLY A 97 7.19 -13.85 -2.94
CA GLY A 97 6.02 -14.53 -2.39
C GLY A 97 4.88 -14.73 -3.37
N SER A 98 3.69 -14.90 -2.83
CA SER A 98 2.44 -15.01 -3.59
C SER A 98 1.61 -13.74 -3.45
N ALA A 99 0.98 -13.31 -4.54
CA ALA A 99 0.04 -12.21 -4.53
C ALA A 99 -1.38 -12.73 -4.80
N ARG A 100 -2.37 -12.09 -4.19
CA ARG A 100 -3.79 -12.30 -4.50
C ARG A 100 -4.46 -10.95 -4.68
N ARG A 101 -5.23 -10.83 -5.74
CA ARG A 101 -6.00 -9.64 -6.02
C ARG A 101 -7.36 -9.68 -5.33
N ALA A 102 -7.80 -8.55 -4.80
CA ALA A 102 -9.13 -8.36 -4.23
C ALA A 102 -9.59 -6.92 -4.52
N GLY A 103 -10.35 -6.73 -5.60
CA GLY A 103 -10.77 -5.40 -6.06
C GLY A 103 -9.57 -4.51 -6.45
N ASP A 104 -9.48 -3.37 -5.78
CA ASP A 104 -8.40 -2.38 -5.87
C ASP A 104 -7.23 -2.69 -4.92
N LYS A 105 -7.23 -3.86 -4.27
CA LYS A 105 -6.13 -4.29 -3.39
C LYS A 105 -5.32 -5.44 -4.00
N LEU A 106 -4.02 -5.42 -3.71
CA LEU A 106 -3.10 -6.52 -3.96
C LEU A 106 -2.55 -7.03 -2.62
N ILE A 107 -2.99 -8.23 -2.23
CA ILE A 107 -2.57 -8.88 -0.99
C ILE A 107 -1.27 -9.62 -1.27
N LEU A 108 -0.16 -9.11 -0.73
CA LEU A 108 1.18 -9.64 -0.86
C LEU A 108 1.49 -10.51 0.35
N ARG A 109 1.68 -11.82 0.14
CA ARG A 109 2.10 -12.77 1.18
C ARG A 109 3.54 -13.15 0.92
N PHE A 110 4.46 -12.68 1.76
CA PHE A 110 5.89 -12.94 1.62
C PHE A 110 6.23 -14.38 2.03
N ALA A 111 7.16 -14.98 1.30
CA ALA A 111 7.76 -16.27 1.62
C ALA A 111 8.98 -16.05 2.52
N GLY A 112 8.95 -16.60 3.73
CA GLY A 112 9.96 -16.32 4.75
C GLY A 112 9.76 -14.94 5.39
N GLY A 113 9.95 -14.86 6.71
CA GLY A 113 9.38 -13.81 7.57
C GLY A 113 8.10 -14.34 8.24
N ASP A 114 7.77 -13.89 9.45
CA ASP A 114 6.72 -14.48 10.31
C ASP A 114 5.30 -14.25 9.79
N ARG A 115 4.99 -14.76 8.59
CA ARG A 115 3.75 -14.49 7.86
C ARG A 115 3.56 -12.98 7.58
N CYS A 116 4.60 -12.28 7.12
CA CYS A 116 4.44 -10.90 6.65
C CYS A 116 3.43 -10.85 5.49
N ILE A 117 2.32 -10.15 5.73
CA ILE A 117 1.26 -9.91 4.75
C ILE A 117 1.08 -8.40 4.64
N ILE A 118 1.15 -7.89 3.41
CA ILE A 118 0.90 -6.49 3.12
C ILE A 118 -0.31 -6.39 2.19
N VAL A 119 -1.29 -5.57 2.56
CA VAL A 119 -2.43 -5.25 1.72
C VAL A 119 -2.12 -3.93 1.00
N ALA A 120 -1.58 -4.03 -0.21
CA ALA A 120 -1.23 -2.87 -1.01
C ALA A 120 -2.44 -2.33 -1.77
N GLN A 121 -2.48 -1.01 -1.98
CA GLN A 121 -3.38 -0.39 -2.96
C GLN A 121 -2.88 -0.70 -4.37
N TYR A 122 -3.80 -0.98 -5.28
CA TYR A 122 -3.54 -1.18 -6.70
C TYR A 122 -4.64 -0.51 -7.53
N ASP A 123 -4.27 0.54 -8.25
CA ASP A 123 -5.18 1.35 -9.08
C ASP A 123 -5.12 1.00 -10.59
N GLY A 124 -4.23 0.09 -10.98
CA GLY A 124 -3.97 -0.23 -12.38
C GLY A 124 -2.58 0.13 -12.83
N ASP A 125 -2.09 1.29 -12.40
CA ASP A 125 -0.83 1.89 -12.83
C ASP A 125 0.20 2.01 -11.70
N GLN A 126 -0.19 1.76 -10.46
CA GLN A 126 0.70 1.79 -9.32
C GLN A 126 0.30 0.71 -8.30
N VAL A 127 1.31 0.20 -7.59
CA VAL A 127 1.13 -0.55 -6.35
C VAL A 127 1.69 0.30 -5.21
N ALA A 128 0.87 0.63 -4.20
CA ALA A 128 1.29 1.43 -3.05
C ALA A 128 1.13 0.63 -1.75
N LEU A 129 2.21 0.54 -0.96
CA LEU A 129 2.18 -0.10 0.34
C LEU A 129 1.56 0.86 1.38
N PRO A 130 0.87 0.33 2.41
CA PRO A 130 0.27 1.17 3.44
C PRO A 130 1.34 1.91 4.25
N GLY A 131 0.95 3.01 4.89
CA GLY A 131 1.84 3.77 5.78
C GLY A 131 2.21 3.06 7.09
N VAL A 132 1.58 1.93 7.38
CA VAL A 132 1.90 1.06 8.53
C VAL A 132 1.86 -0.38 8.05
N VAL A 133 2.90 -1.15 8.38
CA VAL A 133 2.98 -2.60 8.07
C VAL A 133 3.13 -3.41 9.36
N ASP A 134 2.82 -4.71 9.29
CA ASP A 134 3.00 -5.61 10.42
C ASP A 134 4.48 -5.71 10.82
N MET A 135 4.77 -5.82 12.12
CA MET A 135 6.15 -5.94 12.62
C MET A 135 6.88 -7.17 12.09
N ALA A 136 6.17 -8.23 11.69
CA ALA A 136 6.73 -9.40 11.02
C ALA A 136 7.45 -9.04 9.71
N CYS A 137 7.08 -7.93 9.06
CA CYS A 137 7.70 -7.46 7.83
C CYS A 137 9.08 -6.83 8.03
N ALA A 138 9.46 -6.47 9.27
CA ALA A 138 10.77 -5.91 9.58
C ALA A 138 11.92 -6.89 9.22
N ARG A 139 11.68 -8.21 9.26
CA ARG A 139 12.69 -9.22 8.87
C ARG A 139 13.01 -9.25 7.37
N LEU A 140 12.22 -8.57 6.55
CA LEU A 140 12.51 -8.42 5.13
C LEU A 140 13.55 -7.33 4.88
N CYS A 141 13.88 -6.53 5.90
CA CYS A 141 14.66 -5.31 5.78
C CYS A 141 16.01 -5.42 6.47
N ASP A 142 17.03 -4.88 5.82
CA ASP A 142 18.36 -4.67 6.38
C ASP A 142 18.35 -3.40 7.25
N GLY A 143 18.95 -3.47 8.43
CA GLY A 143 19.14 -2.33 9.33
C GLY A 143 17.83 -1.63 9.70
N ARG A 144 17.69 -0.36 9.27
CA ARG A 144 16.53 0.51 9.54
C ARG A 144 15.59 0.69 8.33
N GLY A 145 15.70 -0.16 7.31
CA GLY A 145 14.77 -0.12 6.18
C GLY A 145 13.34 -0.42 6.61
N THR A 146 12.36 0.13 5.89
CA THR A 146 10.92 -0.13 6.11
C THR A 146 10.18 -0.21 4.79
N LEU A 147 9.13 -1.02 4.71
CA LEU A 147 8.23 -1.09 3.54
C LEU A 147 7.05 -0.12 3.64
N GLU A 148 6.98 0.67 4.70
CA GLU A 148 5.89 1.61 4.94
C GLU A 148 5.89 2.74 3.90
N GLY A 149 4.74 2.97 3.28
CA GLY A 149 4.51 4.05 2.31
C GLY A 149 5.27 3.91 0.99
N VAL A 150 6.00 2.82 0.75
CA VAL A 150 6.72 2.60 -0.50
C VAL A 150 5.72 2.46 -1.66
N SER A 151 6.03 3.08 -2.80
CA SER A 151 5.18 3.04 -4.00
C SER A 151 5.95 2.59 -5.23
N PHE A 152 5.29 1.77 -6.05
CA PHE A 152 5.83 1.17 -7.25
C PHE A 152 4.93 1.52 -8.44
N PRO A 153 5.24 2.59 -9.20
CA PRO A 153 4.53 2.91 -10.43
C PRO A 153 4.89 1.91 -11.54
N ARG A 154 3.95 1.63 -12.44
CA ARG A 154 4.06 0.64 -13.52
C ARG A 154 5.02 1.13 -14.59
N ILE A 155 5.89 0.23 -15.03
CA ILE A 155 6.81 0.41 -16.16
C ILE A 155 6.40 -0.46 -17.35
N ALA A 156 5.88 -1.66 -17.09
CA ALA A 156 5.41 -2.57 -18.13
C ALA A 156 4.23 -3.42 -17.64
N GLY A 157 3.31 -3.75 -18.55
CA GLY A 157 2.12 -4.57 -18.29
C GLY A 157 2.26 -6.05 -18.65
N ASP A 158 3.45 -6.50 -19.09
CA ASP A 158 3.66 -7.85 -19.60
C ASP A 158 4.52 -8.72 -18.66
N ALA A 159 4.24 -10.02 -18.67
CA ALA A 159 4.97 -10.99 -17.83
C ALA A 159 6.43 -11.17 -18.25
N ALA A 160 6.76 -11.03 -19.54
CA ALA A 160 8.12 -11.27 -20.03
C ALA A 160 9.09 -10.21 -19.50
N THR A 161 8.67 -8.95 -19.44
CA THR A 161 9.45 -7.86 -18.85
C THR A 161 9.57 -8.04 -17.34
N ALA A 162 8.49 -8.43 -16.66
CA ALA A 162 8.50 -8.72 -15.22
C ALA A 162 9.47 -9.87 -14.87
N LEU A 163 9.52 -10.94 -15.66
CA LEU A 163 10.43 -12.08 -15.48
C LEU A 163 11.91 -11.72 -15.67
N ARG A 164 12.22 -10.69 -16.46
CA ARG A 164 13.59 -10.20 -16.68
C ARG A 164 14.03 -9.16 -15.65
N ALA A 165 13.15 -8.73 -14.75
CA ALA A 165 13.45 -7.72 -13.74
C ALA A 165 14.54 -8.23 -12.79
N ARG A 166 15.48 -7.34 -12.45
CA ARG A 166 16.61 -7.65 -11.56
C ARG A 166 16.64 -6.72 -10.34
N GLY A 167 16.96 -7.32 -9.20
CA GLY A 167 17.32 -6.58 -7.99
C GLY A 167 18.74 -5.99 -8.09
N ARG A 168 19.14 -5.25 -7.06
CA ARG A 168 20.45 -4.60 -6.98
C ARG A 168 21.62 -5.60 -7.01
N GLY A 169 21.43 -6.79 -6.44
CA GLY A 169 22.41 -7.88 -6.49
C GLY A 169 22.51 -8.63 -7.82
N GLY A 170 21.84 -8.17 -8.89
CA GLY A 170 21.87 -8.79 -10.22
C GLY A 170 21.01 -10.05 -10.39
N GLY A 171 20.53 -10.62 -9.27
CA GLY A 171 19.57 -11.73 -9.28
C GLY A 171 18.20 -11.33 -9.82
N LEU A 172 17.46 -12.32 -10.33
CA LEU A 172 16.07 -12.12 -10.78
C LEU A 172 15.19 -11.72 -9.60
N LEU A 173 14.41 -10.66 -9.81
CA LEU A 173 13.46 -10.16 -8.81
C LEU A 173 12.31 -11.14 -8.64
N CYS A 174 11.75 -11.66 -9.74
CA CYS A 174 10.74 -12.71 -9.74
C CYS A 174 11.35 -14.04 -10.15
N LYS A 175 10.94 -15.13 -9.48
CA LYS A 175 11.25 -16.50 -9.88
C LYS A 175 9.94 -17.19 -10.27
N SER A 176 9.92 -17.79 -11.46
CA SER A 176 8.80 -18.60 -11.97
C SER A 176 8.45 -19.73 -11.02
#